data_AF-A0A1M7ANK5-F1
#
_entry.id   AF-A0A1M7ANK5-F1
#
_cell.length_a   1.000
_cell.length_b   1.000
_cell.length_c   1.000
_cell.angle_alpha   90.00
_cell.angle_beta   90.00
_cell.angle_gamma   90.00
#
_symmetry.space_group_name_H-M   'P 1'
#
loop_
_entity.id
_entity.type
_entity.pdbx_description
1 polymer ?
#
loop_
_entity_poly.entity_id
_entity_poly.type
_entity_poly.pdbx_seq_one_letter_code
_entity_poly.pdbx_strand_id
1 'polypeptide(L)'
;MKHNNRQATQIANLVTLAKYGANADIRQQAVNDLWDICGEQISGVMLKNSYKVDSDREYHDMTPEKRNDDIFDKAYIAFREWVDSFDPSFGVPFLAYTSQKSGWLMQDDKRKNSKRCKRVDVFDPNGVADDDEKGRSSKPKSVEESAIFKAMLQSAVRGYDCSDAKVAEKIGCTRANTGVLHKKMLKLLKEEGLDEEFRQLMAA
;
A
#
# COMPACT_ATOMS: atom_id res chain seq x y z
N MET A 1 -16.45 -32.87 9.23
CA MET A 1 -15.92 -32.37 10.53
C MET A 1 -14.67 -33.09 11.04
N LYS A 2 -14.49 -34.42 10.86
CA LYS A 2 -13.30 -35.14 11.37
C LYS A 2 -11.96 -34.79 10.69
N HIS A 3 -11.96 -34.38 9.42
CA HIS A 3 -10.73 -34.03 8.68
C HIS A 3 -10.08 -32.71 9.14
N ASN A 4 -10.87 -31.65 9.42
CA ASN A 4 -10.32 -30.36 9.87
C ASN A 4 -9.59 -30.46 11.22
N ASN A 5 -10.03 -31.35 12.11
CA ASN A 5 -9.42 -31.46 13.44
C ASN A 5 -8.04 -32.16 13.40
N ARG A 6 -7.85 -33.09 12.46
CA ARG A 6 -6.55 -33.76 12.25
C ARG A 6 -5.50 -32.78 11.71
N GLN A 7 -5.89 -31.95 10.74
CA GLN A 7 -4.98 -30.95 10.17
C GLN A 7 -4.59 -29.88 11.19
N ALA A 8 -5.54 -29.40 12.00
CA ALA A 8 -5.24 -28.44 13.07
C ALA A 8 -4.26 -29.00 14.11
N THR A 9 -4.42 -30.26 14.49
CA THR A 9 -3.52 -30.94 15.42
C THR A 9 -2.13 -31.14 14.81
N GLN A 10 -2.05 -31.54 13.54
CA GLN A 10 -0.79 -31.68 12.81
C GLN A 10 -0.03 -30.35 12.73
N ILE A 11 -0.72 -29.25 12.41
CA ILE A 11 -0.13 -27.91 12.37
C ILE A 11 0.42 -27.52 13.75
N ALA A 12 -0.33 -27.73 14.83
CA ALA A 12 0.12 -27.41 16.18
C ALA A 12 1.39 -28.20 16.58
N ASN A 13 1.44 -29.48 16.22
CA ASN A 13 2.61 -30.33 16.46
C ASN A 13 3.83 -29.86 15.66
N LEU A 14 3.65 -29.53 14.38
CA LEU A 14 4.73 -29.02 13.52
C LEU A 14 5.25 -27.67 14.00
N VAL A 15 4.38 -26.76 14.45
CA VAL A 15 4.80 -25.49 15.07
C VAL A 15 5.64 -25.76 16.33
N THR A 16 5.21 -26.70 17.18
CA THR A 16 5.97 -27.07 18.39
C THR A 16 7.35 -27.63 18.04
N LEU A 17 7.43 -28.52 17.04
CA LEU A 17 8.69 -29.07 16.55
C LEU A 17 9.58 -28.01 15.90
N ALA A 18 9.01 -27.08 15.16
CA ALA A 18 9.74 -25.98 14.53
C ALA A 18 10.40 -25.06 15.56
N LYS A 19 9.75 -24.83 16.71
CA LYS A 19 10.27 -23.98 17.79
C LYS A 19 11.23 -24.72 18.73
N TYR A 20 10.86 -25.93 19.15
CA TYR A 20 11.51 -26.63 20.26
C TYR A 20 12.16 -27.97 19.86
N GLY A 21 12.27 -28.24 18.56
CA GLY A 21 12.95 -29.44 18.06
C GLY A 21 14.40 -29.53 18.57
N ALA A 22 14.81 -30.76 18.90
CA ALA A 22 16.08 -31.05 19.59
C ALA A 22 17.33 -30.57 18.84
N ASN A 23 17.29 -30.52 17.52
CA ASN A 23 18.39 -30.03 16.68
C ASN A 23 17.86 -29.11 15.56
N ALA A 24 18.77 -28.41 14.88
CA ALA A 24 18.43 -27.46 13.83
C ALA A 24 17.75 -28.12 12.63
N ASP A 25 18.16 -29.34 12.27
CA ASP A 25 17.64 -30.05 11.11
C ASP A 25 16.17 -30.43 11.30
N ILE A 26 15.79 -30.94 12.47
CA ILE A 26 14.40 -31.25 12.83
C ILE A 26 13.55 -29.98 12.81
N ARG A 27 14.06 -28.87 13.36
CA ARG A 27 13.34 -27.60 13.34
C ARG A 27 13.12 -27.11 11.91
N GLN A 28 14.15 -27.15 11.07
CA GLN A 28 14.05 -26.73 9.67
C GLN A 28 13.13 -27.64 8.86
N GLN A 29 13.19 -28.96 9.06
CA GLN A 29 12.27 -29.90 8.42
C GLN A 29 10.83 -29.61 8.81
N ALA A 30 10.56 -29.37 10.10
CA ALA A 30 9.22 -29.03 10.57
C ALA A 30 8.70 -27.71 9.98
N VAL A 31 9.57 -26.71 9.79
CA VAL A 31 9.22 -25.46 9.08
C VAL A 31 8.85 -25.74 7.62
N ASN A 32 9.61 -26.60 6.93
CA ASN A 32 9.34 -26.97 5.54
C ASN A 32 8.03 -27.76 5.41
N ASP A 33 7.82 -28.79 6.25
CA ASP A 33 6.58 -29.57 6.27
C ASP A 33 5.37 -28.68 6.59
N LEU A 34 5.54 -27.71 7.49
CA LEU A 34 4.49 -26.75 7.80
C LEU A 34 4.21 -25.85 6.60
N TRP A 35 5.24 -25.38 5.88
CA TRP A 35 5.09 -24.61 4.66
C TRP A 35 4.38 -25.39 3.56
N ASP A 36 4.66 -26.68 3.39
CA ASP A 36 3.95 -27.53 2.42
C ASP A 36 2.44 -27.61 2.70
N ILE A 37 2.03 -27.49 3.96
CA ILE A 37 0.62 -27.53 4.38
C ILE A 37 -0.07 -26.17 4.24
N CYS A 38 0.62 -25.07 4.56
CA CYS A 38 -0.01 -23.75 4.70
C CYS A 38 0.49 -22.67 3.74
N GLY A 39 1.59 -22.92 3.03
CA GLY A 39 2.29 -21.94 2.20
C GLY A 39 1.45 -21.44 1.04
N GLU A 40 0.69 -22.32 0.37
CA GLU A 40 -0.24 -21.93 -0.70
C GLU A 40 -1.33 -20.99 -0.19
N GLN A 41 -1.89 -21.26 0.99
CA GLN A 41 -2.93 -20.40 1.57
C GLN A 41 -2.37 -19.03 1.96
N ILE A 42 -1.19 -19.01 2.59
CA ILE A 42 -0.52 -17.77 3.04
C ILE A 42 -0.14 -16.92 1.82
N SER A 43 0.58 -17.50 0.86
CA SER A 43 0.98 -16.83 -0.38
C SER A 43 -0.23 -16.38 -1.19
N GLY A 44 -1.29 -17.18 -1.28
CA GLY A 44 -2.54 -16.82 -1.95
C GLY A 44 -3.24 -15.60 -1.33
N VAL A 45 -3.24 -15.47 0.01
CA VAL A 45 -3.76 -14.26 0.69
C VAL A 45 -2.90 -13.05 0.38
N MET A 46 -1.57 -13.17 0.47
CA MET A 46 -0.65 -12.08 0.16
C MET A 46 -0.75 -11.65 -1.30
N LEU A 47 -0.85 -12.61 -2.22
CA LEU A 47 -0.97 -12.37 -3.66
C LEU A 47 -2.30 -11.69 -4.00
N LYS A 48 -3.42 -12.19 -3.47
CA LYS A 48 -4.72 -11.53 -3.61
C LYS A 48 -4.67 -10.08 -3.12
N ASN A 49 -3.96 -9.85 -2.02
CA ASN A 49 -3.80 -8.50 -1.49
C ASN A 49 -2.84 -7.67 -2.34
N SER A 50 -1.77 -8.22 -2.92
CA SER A 50 -0.85 -7.47 -3.78
C SER A 50 -1.54 -6.89 -5.02
N TYR A 51 -2.51 -7.61 -5.61
CA TYR A 51 -3.32 -7.07 -6.71
C TYR A 51 -4.38 -6.04 -6.27
N LYS A 52 -4.90 -6.13 -5.04
CA LYS A 52 -5.79 -5.07 -4.47
C LYS A 52 -5.01 -3.84 -4.03
N VAL A 53 -3.74 -4.06 -3.73
CA VAL A 53 -2.71 -3.09 -3.45
C VAL A 53 -2.08 -2.72 -4.80
N ASP A 54 -2.89 -2.31 -5.78
CA ASP A 54 -2.35 -1.50 -6.89
C ASP A 54 -1.64 -0.32 -6.23
N SER A 55 -0.32 -0.40 -6.26
CA SER A 55 0.61 0.49 -5.59
C SER A 55 1.64 0.88 -6.63
N ASP A 56 1.51 2.14 -7.01
CA ASP A 56 2.40 2.86 -7.91
C ASP A 56 3.87 2.57 -7.54
N ARG A 57 4.67 2.28 -8.59
CA ARG A 57 6.09 1.92 -8.69
C ARG A 57 6.54 0.46 -8.59
N GLU A 58 6.56 -0.18 -7.42
CA GLU A 58 7.39 -1.41 -7.24
C GLU A 58 6.91 -2.60 -8.07
N TYR A 59 5.59 -2.76 -8.22
CA TYR A 59 4.99 -3.80 -9.05
C TYR A 59 4.45 -3.28 -10.38
N HIS A 60 4.70 -2.01 -10.73
CA HIS A 60 4.02 -1.28 -11.80
C HIS A 60 4.34 -1.82 -13.20
N ASP A 61 5.50 -2.43 -13.40
CA ASP A 61 5.89 -3.02 -14.69
C ASP A 61 6.30 -4.50 -14.53
N MET A 62 5.89 -5.11 -13.42
CA MET A 62 6.22 -6.50 -13.12
C MET A 62 5.20 -7.42 -13.79
N THR A 63 5.67 -8.44 -14.50
CA THR A 63 4.79 -9.47 -15.04
C THR A 63 4.10 -10.23 -13.91
N PRO A 64 2.92 -10.83 -14.15
CA PRO A 64 2.23 -11.64 -13.15
C PRO A 64 3.11 -12.75 -12.56
N GLU A 65 3.94 -13.40 -13.37
CA GLU A 65 4.83 -14.48 -12.94
C GLU A 65 5.86 -13.95 -11.94
N LYS A 66 6.56 -12.87 -12.30
CA LYS A 66 7.58 -12.27 -11.43
C LYS A 66 6.97 -11.71 -10.13
N ARG A 67 5.73 -11.21 -10.20
CA ARG A 67 4.98 -10.77 -9.00
C ARG A 67 4.63 -11.95 -8.11
N ASN A 68 4.24 -13.08 -8.69
CA ASN A 68 3.94 -14.28 -7.92
C ASN A 68 5.20 -14.80 -7.21
N ASP A 69 6.33 -14.86 -7.92
CA ASP A 69 7.61 -15.31 -7.36
C ASP A 69 8.07 -14.41 -6.20
N ASP A 70 8.05 -13.09 -6.40
CA ASP A 70 8.43 -12.11 -5.36
C ASP A 70 7.54 -12.21 -4.12
N ILE A 71 6.23 -12.34 -4.31
CA ILE A 71 5.28 -12.51 -3.20
C ILE A 71 5.47 -13.85 -2.50
N PHE A 72 5.79 -14.92 -3.24
CA PHE A 72 6.03 -16.24 -2.66
C PHE A 72 7.28 -16.24 -1.78
N ASP A 73 8.39 -15.67 -2.27
CA ASP A 73 9.63 -15.52 -1.50
C ASP A 73 9.39 -14.68 -0.24
N LYS A 74 8.69 -13.55 -0.39
CA LYS A 74 8.33 -12.68 0.73
C LYS A 74 7.44 -13.39 1.76
N ALA A 75 6.49 -14.19 1.28
CA ALA A 75 5.60 -14.97 2.13
C ALA A 75 6.38 -16.03 2.92
N TYR A 76 7.34 -16.72 2.29
CA TYR A 76 8.17 -17.72 2.99
C TYR A 76 9.06 -17.09 4.06
N ILE A 77 9.70 -15.95 3.77
CA ILE A 77 10.52 -15.23 4.75
C ILE A 77 9.68 -14.80 5.95
N ALA A 78 8.54 -14.14 5.71
CA ALA A 78 7.66 -13.69 6.78
C ALA A 78 7.06 -14.86 7.58
N PHE A 79 6.74 -15.96 6.91
CA PHE A 79 6.24 -17.17 7.55
C PHE A 79 7.22 -17.73 8.58
N ARG A 80 8.53 -17.77 8.28
CA ARG A 80 9.52 -18.24 9.25
C ARG A 80 9.54 -17.40 10.52
N GLU A 81 9.45 -16.07 10.39
CA GLU A 81 9.36 -15.17 11.53
C GLU A 81 8.04 -15.35 12.31
N TRP A 82 6.95 -15.68 11.62
CA TRP A 82 5.65 -15.93 12.25
C TRP A 82 5.62 -17.26 13.01
N VAL A 83 6.30 -18.30 12.52
CA VAL A 83 6.46 -19.57 13.26
C VAL A 83 7.18 -19.33 14.58
N ASP A 84 8.27 -18.57 14.57
CA ASP A 84 9.05 -18.27 15.76
C ASP A 84 8.26 -17.41 16.77
N SER A 85 7.56 -16.38 16.28
CA SER A 85 6.79 -15.45 17.10
C SER A 85 5.40 -15.96 17.53
N PHE A 86 4.91 -17.05 16.96
CA PHE A 86 3.57 -17.55 17.28
C PHE A 86 3.50 -18.07 18.72
N ASP A 87 2.47 -17.61 19.44
CA ASP A 87 2.14 -18.07 20.78
C ASP A 87 0.74 -18.70 20.79
N PRO A 88 0.62 -20.02 21.06
CA PRO A 88 -0.67 -20.69 21.14
C PRO A 88 -1.53 -20.21 22.33
N SER A 89 -0.97 -19.51 23.31
CA SER A 89 -1.71 -18.99 24.48
C SER A 89 -2.82 -18.00 24.10
N PHE A 90 -2.70 -17.35 22.94
CA PHE A 90 -3.73 -16.44 22.42
C PHE A 90 -5.03 -17.14 22.01
N GLY A 91 -5.07 -18.48 21.98
CA GLY A 91 -6.26 -19.25 21.63
C GLY A 91 -6.66 -19.14 20.14
N VAL A 92 -5.78 -18.58 19.31
CA VAL A 92 -6.00 -18.40 17.87
C VAL A 92 -5.25 -19.50 17.10
N PRO A 93 -5.90 -20.24 16.19
CA PRO A 93 -5.22 -21.21 15.35
C PRO A 93 -4.13 -20.56 14.49
N PHE A 94 -3.01 -21.25 14.30
CA PHE A 94 -1.85 -20.74 13.56
C PHE A 94 -2.20 -20.16 12.18
N LEU A 95 -3.04 -20.85 11.39
CA LEU A 95 -3.49 -20.38 10.08
C LEU A 95 -4.26 -19.04 10.14
N ALA A 96 -5.07 -18.84 11.18
CA ALA A 96 -5.80 -17.58 11.36
C ALA A 96 -4.82 -16.46 11.73
N TYR A 97 -3.84 -16.75 12.59
CA TYR A 97 -2.75 -15.83 12.94
C TYR A 97 -1.94 -15.40 11.72
N THR A 98 -1.46 -16.34 10.90
CA THR A 98 -0.66 -16.02 9.71
C THR A 98 -1.48 -15.32 8.63
N SER A 99 -2.76 -15.66 8.45
CA SER A 99 -3.66 -14.97 7.52
C SER A 99 -3.84 -13.49 7.90
N GLN A 100 -4.01 -13.19 9.18
CA GLN A 100 -4.10 -11.82 9.67
C GLN A 100 -2.79 -11.05 9.47
N LYS A 101 -1.66 -11.65 9.85
CA LYS A 101 -0.32 -11.06 9.67
C LYS A 101 0.00 -10.80 8.20
N SER A 102 -0.37 -11.71 7.30
CA SER A 102 -0.24 -11.55 5.85
C SER A 102 -1.00 -10.32 5.35
N GLY A 103 -2.21 -10.10 5.85
CA GLY A 103 -2.99 -8.89 5.55
C GLY A 103 -2.30 -7.61 6.01
N TRP A 104 -1.77 -7.59 7.23
CA TRP A 104 -1.07 -6.42 7.77
C TRP A 104 0.23 -6.12 7.03
N LEU A 105 1.03 -7.14 6.72
CA LEU A 105 2.28 -6.99 5.98
C LEU A 105 2.04 -6.30 4.63
N MET A 106 1.06 -6.77 3.86
CA MET A 106 0.73 -6.16 2.56
C MET A 106 0.17 -4.74 2.68
N GLN A 107 -0.55 -4.43 3.77
CA GLN A 107 -1.00 -3.05 4.03
C GLN A 107 0.17 -2.13 4.39
N ASP A 108 1.14 -2.61 5.17
CA ASP A 108 2.33 -1.84 5.52
C ASP A 108 3.23 -1.62 4.30
N ASP A 109 3.38 -2.61 3.43
CA ASP A 109 4.05 -2.46 2.15
C ASP A 109 3.38 -1.37 1.30
N LYS A 110 2.04 -1.40 1.19
CA LYS A 110 1.28 -0.33 0.53
C LYS A 110 1.61 1.04 1.10
N ARG A 111 1.65 1.16 2.43
CA ARG A 111 1.95 2.41 3.13
C ARG A 111 3.39 2.86 2.92
N LYS A 112 4.36 1.94 2.85
CA LYS A 112 5.77 2.27 2.58
C LYS A 112 5.95 2.69 1.13
N ASN A 113 5.32 2.00 0.18
CA ASN A 113 5.39 2.32 -1.24
C ASN A 113 4.72 3.66 -1.55
N SER A 114 3.60 3.98 -0.88
CA SER A 114 2.98 5.31 -1.00
C SER A 114 3.81 6.45 -0.40
N LYS A 115 4.66 6.16 0.60
CA LYS A 115 5.60 7.13 1.20
C LYS A 115 6.91 7.31 0.42
N ARG A 116 7.33 6.31 -0.38
CA ARG A 116 8.58 6.33 -1.17
C ARG A 116 8.45 7.04 -2.52
N CYS A 117 7.24 7.28 -3.02
CA CYS A 117 7.06 8.36 -3.98
C CYS A 117 7.48 9.65 -3.30
N LYS A 118 8.48 10.36 -3.86
CA LYS A 118 8.92 11.67 -3.37
C LYS A 118 7.67 12.44 -2.96
N ARG A 119 7.55 12.82 -1.68
CA ARG A 119 6.67 13.92 -1.33
C ARG A 119 7.15 15.05 -2.23
N VAL A 120 6.38 15.37 -3.26
CA VAL A 120 6.44 16.71 -3.82
C VAL A 120 6.23 17.60 -2.59
N ASP A 121 7.24 18.39 -2.24
CA ASP A 121 7.14 19.27 -1.09
C ASP A 121 5.85 20.05 -1.25
N VAL A 122 4.90 19.72 -0.38
CA VAL A 122 3.57 20.27 -0.43
C VAL A 122 3.77 21.73 -0.05
N PHE A 123 3.57 22.60 -1.04
CA PHE A 123 3.39 24.03 -0.86
C PHE A 123 2.68 24.32 0.47
N ASP A 124 3.40 25.02 1.35
CA ASP A 124 2.86 25.61 2.56
C ASP A 124 2.34 27.01 2.22
N PRO A 125 1.01 27.21 2.11
CA PRO A 125 0.45 28.54 1.85
C PRO A 125 0.69 29.51 3.01
N ASN A 126 1.11 29.03 4.18
CA ASN A 126 1.36 29.82 5.39
C ASN A 126 2.82 29.76 5.85
N GLY A 127 3.74 29.27 5.01
CA GLY A 127 5.17 29.22 5.34
C GLY A 127 5.68 30.63 5.55
N VAL A 128 5.78 31.04 6.81
CA VAL A 128 6.40 32.29 7.22
C VAL A 128 7.85 32.20 6.75
N ALA A 129 8.18 32.97 5.72
CA ALA A 129 9.55 33.11 5.29
C ALA A 129 10.29 33.82 6.42
N ASP A 130 11.28 33.15 7.02
CA ASP A 130 12.26 33.84 7.84
C ASP A 130 12.95 34.89 6.95
N ASP A 131 12.76 36.14 7.31
CA ASP A 131 13.34 37.31 6.68
C ASP A 131 14.87 37.27 6.89
N ASP A 132 15.62 36.95 5.84
CA ASP A 132 16.98 37.47 5.70
C ASP A 132 17.34 37.79 4.24
N GLU A 133 17.38 39.11 4.04
CA GLU A 133 18.02 39.95 3.03
C GLU A 133 18.44 39.43 1.63
N LYS A 134 18.00 40.27 0.68
CA LYS A 134 18.73 40.80 -0.49
C LYS A 134 18.72 39.97 -1.78
N GLY A 135 17.70 40.29 -2.58
CA GLY A 135 17.91 40.76 -3.94
C GLY A 135 18.12 39.67 -4.99
N ARG A 136 17.02 39.07 -5.46
CA ARG A 136 16.92 38.51 -6.82
C ARG A 136 15.45 38.46 -7.24
N SER A 137 15.22 38.90 -8.47
CA SER A 137 13.94 39.06 -9.15
C SER A 137 12.94 37.92 -8.90
N SER A 138 11.73 38.29 -8.49
CA SER A 138 10.53 37.47 -8.45
C SER A 138 10.21 36.89 -9.84
N LYS A 139 10.51 35.60 -10.06
CA LYS A 139 9.86 34.80 -11.10
C LYS A 139 8.51 34.31 -10.57
N PRO A 140 7.45 34.25 -11.40
CA PRO A 140 6.09 34.06 -10.91
C PRO A 140 5.84 32.63 -10.43
N LYS A 141 5.25 32.51 -9.24
CA LYS A 141 4.74 31.28 -8.59
C LYS A 141 3.56 30.61 -9.35
N SER A 142 3.13 31.15 -10.50
CA SER A 142 1.87 30.82 -11.17
C SER A 142 1.91 29.63 -12.14
N VAL A 143 3.10 29.10 -12.47
CA VAL A 143 3.23 28.08 -13.53
C VAL A 143 2.85 26.68 -13.05
N GLU A 144 3.17 26.36 -11.80
CA GLU A 144 2.95 25.04 -11.21
C GLU A 144 1.50 24.86 -10.75
N GLU A 145 0.91 25.91 -10.17
CA GLU A 145 -0.53 25.99 -9.85
C GLU A 145 -1.40 25.82 -11.13
N SER A 146 -0.98 26.41 -12.25
CA SER A 146 -1.65 26.26 -13.54
C SER A 146 -1.58 24.83 -14.08
N ALA A 147 -0.47 24.11 -13.87
CA ALA A 147 -0.30 22.74 -14.37
C ALA A 147 -1.17 21.74 -13.61
N ILE A 148 -1.21 21.83 -12.27
CA ILE A 148 -2.05 20.99 -11.42
C ILE A 148 -3.53 21.24 -11.72
N PHE A 149 -3.94 22.52 -11.81
CA PHE A 149 -5.30 22.92 -12.12
C PHE A 149 -5.75 22.45 -13.52
N LYS A 150 -4.90 22.63 -14.55
CA LYS A 150 -5.19 22.15 -15.92
C LYS A 150 -5.29 20.63 -15.99
N ALA A 151 -4.46 19.89 -15.26
CA ALA A 151 -4.51 18.44 -15.24
C ALA A 151 -5.81 17.92 -14.61
N MET A 152 -6.24 18.54 -13.50
CA MET A 152 -7.50 18.22 -12.82
C MET A 152 -8.75 18.60 -13.64
N LEU A 153 -8.75 19.78 -14.26
CA LEU A 153 -9.82 20.20 -15.18
C LEU A 153 -9.91 19.29 -16.41
N GLN A 154 -8.78 18.88 -16.98
CA GLN A 154 -8.78 17.93 -18.09
C GLN A 154 -9.31 16.55 -17.71
N SER A 155 -9.12 16.10 -16.46
CA SER A 155 -9.74 14.87 -15.97
C SER A 155 -11.25 15.02 -15.78
N ALA A 156 -11.71 16.19 -15.32
CA ALA A 156 -13.11 16.52 -15.15
C ALA A 156 -13.90 16.61 -16.47
N VAL A 157 -13.38 17.38 -17.44
CA VAL A 157 -14.09 17.73 -18.69
C VAL A 157 -14.21 16.56 -19.68
N ARG A 158 -13.36 15.53 -19.56
CA ARG A 158 -13.31 14.45 -20.56
C ARG A 158 -14.17 13.23 -20.24
N GLY A 159 -14.90 13.21 -19.11
CA GLY A 159 -15.71 12.05 -18.73
C GLY A 159 -14.95 10.71 -18.69
N TYR A 160 -13.61 10.77 -18.60
CA TYR A 160 -12.75 9.60 -18.62
C TYR A 160 -12.81 8.90 -17.26
N ASP A 161 -12.57 7.58 -17.24
CA ASP A 161 -12.31 6.78 -16.03
C ASP A 161 -11.09 7.34 -15.28
N CYS A 162 -11.30 8.41 -14.53
CA CYS A 162 -10.31 9.14 -13.77
C CYS A 162 -10.28 8.59 -12.35
N SER A 163 -9.75 7.37 -12.22
CA SER A 163 -9.34 6.89 -10.91
C SER A 163 -8.29 7.85 -10.34
N ASP A 164 -8.30 8.05 -9.02
CA ASP A 164 -7.34 8.93 -8.34
C ASP A 164 -5.87 8.59 -8.67
N ALA A 165 -5.61 7.35 -9.09
CA ALA A 165 -4.29 6.86 -9.52
C ALA A 165 -3.85 7.52 -10.84
N LYS A 166 -4.71 7.57 -11.87
CA LYS A 166 -4.38 8.23 -13.14
C LYS A 166 -4.20 9.75 -12.97
N VAL A 167 -4.99 10.35 -12.09
CA VAL A 167 -4.86 11.78 -11.75
C VAL A 167 -3.54 12.03 -11.02
N ALA A 168 -3.17 11.15 -10.08
CA ALA A 168 -1.92 11.23 -9.34
C ALA A 168 -0.69 11.07 -10.27
N GLU A 169 -0.74 10.12 -11.21
CA GLU A 169 0.29 9.91 -12.22
C GLU A 169 0.48 11.15 -13.09
N LYS A 170 -0.61 11.72 -13.63
CA LYS A 170 -0.56 12.88 -14.52
C LYS A 170 -0.05 14.15 -13.83
N ILE A 171 -0.27 14.27 -12.53
CA ILE A 171 0.14 15.42 -11.70
C ILE A 171 1.51 15.16 -11.04
N GLY A 172 2.06 13.95 -11.13
CA GLY A 172 3.31 13.59 -10.48
C GLY A 172 3.22 13.58 -8.95
N CYS A 173 2.03 13.36 -8.39
CA CYS A 173 1.80 13.29 -6.95
C CYS A 173 1.32 11.91 -6.51
N THR A 174 1.09 11.71 -5.21
CA THR A 174 0.53 10.44 -4.70
C THR A 174 -0.99 10.42 -4.77
N ARG A 175 -1.58 9.23 -4.85
CA ARG A 175 -3.03 9.02 -4.77
C ARG A 175 -3.67 9.56 -3.49
N ALA A 176 -2.93 9.53 -2.37
CA ALA A 176 -3.40 10.13 -1.12
C ALA A 176 -3.43 11.68 -1.23
N ASN A 177 -2.47 12.25 -1.95
CA ASN A 177 -2.36 13.70 -2.15
C ASN A 177 -3.37 14.22 -3.17
N THR A 178 -3.86 13.42 -4.13
CA THR A 178 -4.93 13.86 -5.05
C THR A 178 -6.19 14.26 -4.29
N GLY A 179 -6.59 13.51 -3.27
CA GLY A 179 -7.73 13.88 -2.42
C GLY A 179 -7.51 15.17 -1.62
N VAL A 180 -6.29 15.43 -1.16
CA VAL A 180 -5.92 16.66 -0.44
C VAL A 180 -5.89 17.86 -1.39
N LEU A 181 -5.27 17.70 -2.57
CA LEU A 181 -5.20 18.71 -3.62
C LEU A 181 -6.59 19.06 -4.14
N HIS A 182 -7.46 18.07 -4.35
CA HIS A 182 -8.84 18.29 -4.75
C HIS A 182 -9.61 19.14 -3.71
N LYS A 183 -9.49 18.82 -2.42
CA LYS A 183 -10.09 19.62 -1.34
C LYS A 183 -9.53 21.04 -1.27
N LYS A 184 -8.21 21.21 -1.44
CA LYS A 184 -7.56 22.53 -1.48
C LYS A 184 -8.04 23.36 -2.68
N MET A 185 -8.18 22.74 -3.85
CA MET A 185 -8.69 23.40 -5.07
C MET A 185 -10.14 23.85 -4.89
N LEU A 186 -11.01 22.98 -4.35
CA LEU A 186 -12.40 23.36 -4.04
C LEU A 186 -12.46 24.52 -3.03
N LYS A 187 -11.51 24.57 -2.08
CA LYS A 187 -11.39 25.69 -1.15
C LYS A 187 -10.98 26.98 -1.86
N LEU A 188 -9.98 26.94 -2.73
CA LEU A 188 -9.53 28.10 -3.52
C LEU A 188 -10.64 28.60 -4.45
N LEU A 189 -11.32 27.72 -5.16
CA LEU A 189 -12.45 28.08 -6.03
C LEU A 189 -13.56 28.77 -5.23
N LYS A 190 -13.83 28.32 -4.01
CA LYS A 190 -14.81 28.95 -3.12
C LYS A 190 -14.34 30.31 -2.59
N GLU A 191 -13.05 30.44 -2.26
CA GLU A 191 -12.46 31.71 -1.80
C GLU A 191 -12.47 32.78 -2.92
N GLU A 192 -12.33 32.35 -4.18
CA GLU A 192 -12.40 33.22 -5.37
C GLU A 192 -13.84 33.41 -5.91
N GLY A 193 -14.86 32.79 -5.30
CA GLY A 193 -16.26 32.90 -5.73
C GLY A 193 -16.61 32.16 -7.03
N LEU A 194 -15.76 31.21 -7.46
CA LEU A 194 -15.88 30.41 -8.69
C LEU A 194 -16.44 29.01 -8.45
N ASP A 195 -16.94 28.72 -7.24
CA ASP A 195 -17.42 27.40 -6.86
C ASP A 195 -18.70 26.99 -7.60
N GLU A 196 -19.60 27.94 -7.84
CA GLU A 196 -20.85 27.69 -8.57
C GLU A 196 -20.61 27.44 -10.06
N GLU A 197 -19.68 28.18 -10.68
CA GLU A 197 -19.27 27.98 -12.09
C GLU A 197 -18.59 26.62 -12.29
N PHE A 198 -17.70 26.24 -11.35
CA PHE A 198 -17.07 24.93 -11.37
C PHE A 198 -18.08 23.80 -11.19
N ARG A 199 -19.08 23.98 -10.31
CA ARG A 199 -20.14 22.99 -10.08
C ARG A 199 -21.03 22.80 -11.32
N GLN A 200 -21.36 23.89 -12.03
CA GLN A 200 -22.12 23.84 -13.28
C GLN A 200 -21.31 23.15 -14.39
N LEU A 201 -20.01 23.41 -14.49
CA LEU A 201 -19.11 22.76 -15.45
C LEU A 201 -18.98 21.25 -15.21
N MET A 202 -19.02 20.81 -13.94
CA MET A 202 -18.96 19.39 -13.56
C MET A 202 -20.29 18.65 -13.71
N ALA A 203 -21.41 19.37 -13.81
CA ALA A 203 -22.76 18.82 -13.91
C ALA A 203 -23.26 18.70 -15.37
N ALA A 204 -22.54 19.27 -16.33
CA ALA A 204 -22.80 19.23 -17.77
C ALA A 204 -22.06 18.07 -18.44
#